data_AF-A0A1D7Y2M0-F1
#
_entry.id   AF-A0A1D7Y2M0-F1
#
_cell.length_a   1.000
_cell.length_b   1.000
_cell.length_c   1.000
_cell.angle_alpha   90.00
_cell.angle_beta   90.00
_cell.angle_gamma   90.00
#
_symmetry.space_group_name_H-M   'P 1'
#
loop_
_entity.id
_entity.type
_entity.pdbx_description
1 polymer ?
#
loop_
_entity_poly.entity_id
_entity_poly.type
_entity_poly.pdbx_seq_one_letter_code
_entity_poly.pdbx_strand_id
1 'polypeptide(L)'
;MDAGRPVAHVAAEAGISRRCLAKWYARRCAHGEAGLVDHSSRPATSPARTAEDVADLIEALWRQTKHGRAWLAADLKRPHGITLAPATCTAVS
;
A
#
# COMPACT_ATOMS: atom_id res chain seq x y z
N MET A 1 -22.30 -9.51 14.16
CA MET A 1 -22.15 -10.27 15.42
C MET A 1 -23.37 -10.06 16.32
N ASP A 2 -24.11 -8.99 16.09
CA ASP A 2 -25.08 -8.37 16.99
C ASP A 2 -26.38 -9.17 17.20
N ALA A 3 -26.53 -10.29 16.49
CA ALA A 3 -27.65 -11.23 16.64
C ALA A 3 -27.28 -12.49 17.45
N GLY A 4 -26.17 -12.48 18.20
CA GLY A 4 -25.73 -13.61 19.04
C GLY A 4 -25.17 -14.82 18.29
N ARG A 5 -25.08 -14.75 16.95
CA ARG A 5 -24.50 -15.82 16.13
C ARG A 5 -22.98 -15.89 16.30
N PRO A 6 -22.39 -17.08 16.55
CA PRO A 6 -20.95 -17.22 16.67
C PRO A 6 -20.21 -16.75 15.40
N VAL A 7 -19.12 -16.01 15.58
CA VAL A 7 -18.21 -15.50 14.53
C VAL A 7 -17.82 -16.60 13.54
N ALA A 8 -17.61 -17.82 14.06
CA ALA A 8 -17.17 -18.97 13.28
C ALA A 8 -18.18 -19.38 12.21
N HIS A 9 -19.47 -19.41 12.54
CA HIS A 9 -20.52 -19.77 11.59
C HIS A 9 -20.65 -18.72 10.48
N VAL A 10 -20.69 -17.45 10.86
CA VAL A 10 -20.80 -16.34 9.89
C VAL A 10 -19.58 -16.29 8.97
N ALA A 11 -18.37 -16.54 9.51
CA ALA A 11 -17.15 -16.59 8.70
C ALA A 11 -17.16 -17.76 7.70
N ALA A 12 -17.62 -18.94 8.13
CA ALA A 12 -17.72 -20.12 7.28
C ALA A 12 -18.74 -19.93 6.14
N GLU A 13 -19.92 -19.38 6.44
CA GLU A 13 -20.95 -19.05 5.44
C GLU A 13 -20.44 -18.06 4.38
N ALA A 14 -19.64 -17.08 4.81
CA ALA A 14 -19.04 -16.08 3.93
C ALA A 14 -17.74 -16.55 3.24
N GLY A 15 -17.26 -17.76 3.51
CA GLY A 15 -16.03 -18.30 2.92
C GLY A 15 -14.75 -17.57 3.33
N ILE A 16 -14.74 -16.88 4.48
CA ILE A 16 -13.59 -16.11 4.98
C ILE A 16 -13.10 -16.66 6.32
N SER A 17 -11.85 -16.34 6.67
CA SER A 17 -11.32 -16.74 7.97
C SER A 17 -11.99 -15.96 9.12
N ARG A 18 -12.12 -16.61 10.28
CA ARG A 18 -12.59 -15.96 11.54
C ARG A 18 -11.83 -14.68 11.85
N ARG A 19 -10.51 -14.69 11.65
CA ARG A 19 -9.62 -13.53 11.89
C ARG A 19 -9.92 -12.38 10.92
N CYS A 20 -10.23 -12.69 9.66
CA CYS A 20 -10.63 -11.68 8.69
C CYS A 20 -11.94 -11.01 9.09
N LEU A 21 -12.96 -11.81 9.41
CA LEU A 21 -14.27 -11.31 9.84
C LEU A 21 -14.17 -10.49 11.12
N ALA A 22 -13.41 -10.95 12.12
CA ALA A 22 -13.21 -10.22 13.36
C ALA A 22 -12.54 -8.85 13.13
N LYS A 23 -11.53 -8.79 12.25
CA LYS A 23 -10.86 -7.53 11.87
C LYS A 23 -11.84 -6.56 11.21
N TRP A 24 -12.62 -7.03 10.23
CA TRP A 24 -13.60 -6.20 9.53
C TRP A 24 -14.68 -5.69 10.47
N TYR A 25 -15.16 -6.56 11.37
CA TYR A 25 -16.16 -6.19 12.38
C TYR A 25 -15.63 -5.14 13.36
N ALA A 26 -14.42 -5.31 13.91
CA ALA A 26 -13.79 -4.32 14.78
C ALA A 26 -13.64 -2.95 14.07
N ARG A 27 -13.26 -2.96 12.79
CA ARG A 27 -13.13 -1.74 11.98
C ARG A 27 -14.49 -1.08 11.75
N ARG A 28 -15.55 -1.87 11.51
CA ARG A 28 -16.93 -1.37 11.41
C ARG A 28 -17.40 -0.76 12.73
N CYS A 29 -17.08 -1.37 13.87
CA CYS A 29 -17.42 -0.78 15.18
C CYS A 29 -16.71 0.56 15.42
N ALA A 30 -15.44 0.70 14.97
CA ALA A 30 -14.66 1.91 15.18
C ALA A 30 -15.00 3.05 14.19
N HIS A 31 -15.32 2.72 12.93
CA HIS A 31 -15.46 3.70 11.85
C HIS A 31 -16.81 3.63 11.11
N GLY A 32 -17.76 2.83 11.59
CA GLY A 32 -19.02 2.56 10.89
C GLY A 32 -18.79 1.86 9.55
N GLU A 33 -19.69 2.09 8.60
CA GLU A 33 -19.59 1.53 7.25
C GLU A 33 -18.33 2.01 6.50
N ALA A 34 -17.77 3.19 6.84
CA ALA A 34 -16.52 3.68 6.27
C ALA A 34 -15.31 2.79 6.62
N GLY A 35 -15.41 1.99 7.68
CA GLY A 35 -14.43 0.96 8.01
C GLY A 35 -14.40 -0.19 6.99
N LEU A 36 -15.50 -0.47 6.29
CA LEU A 36 -15.55 -1.59 5.34
C LEU A 36 -15.02 -1.24 3.94
N VAL A 37 -14.85 0.05 3.66
CA VAL A 37 -14.20 0.52 2.43
C VAL A 37 -12.73 0.07 2.42
N ASP A 38 -12.18 -0.22 1.23
CA ASP A 38 -10.76 -0.53 1.12
C ASP A 38 -9.92 0.70 1.53
N HIS A 39 -8.96 0.48 2.42
CA HIS A 39 -8.07 1.52 2.90
C HIS A 39 -6.69 1.24 2.35
N SER A 40 -5.96 2.30 2.02
CA SER A 40 -4.56 2.14 1.63
C SER A 40 -3.82 1.36 2.71
N SER A 41 -3.15 0.28 2.31
CA SER A 41 -2.23 -0.45 3.20
C SER A 41 -0.93 0.32 3.44
N ARG A 42 -0.76 1.49 2.82
CA ARG A 42 0.41 2.34 2.99
C ARG A 42 0.43 2.94 4.40
N PRO A 43 1.61 2.98 5.05
CA PRO A 43 1.73 3.60 6.36
C PRO A 43 1.45 5.11 6.27
N ALA A 44 0.81 5.66 7.30
CA ALA A 44 0.51 7.09 7.38
C ALA A 44 1.78 7.94 7.33
N THR A 45 2.84 7.50 8.03
CA THR A 45 4.13 8.18 8.08
C THR A 45 5.24 7.20 7.71
N SER A 46 6.14 7.62 6.83
CA SER A 46 7.38 6.88 6.52
C SER A 46 8.56 7.84 6.74
N PRO A 47 9.34 7.68 7.83
CA PRO A 47 10.45 8.57 8.14
C PRO A 47 11.53 8.64 7.05
N ALA A 48 11.66 7.58 6.25
CA ALA A 48 12.58 7.50 5.11
C ALA A 48 11.85 7.64 3.76
N ARG A 49 10.69 8.33 3.73
CA ARG A 49 9.96 8.60 2.49
C ARG A 49 10.85 9.41 1.56
N THR A 50 10.98 8.94 0.32
CA THR A 50 11.61 9.72 -0.76
C THR A 50 10.88 11.04 -0.92
N ALA A 51 11.64 12.12 -1.15
CA ALA A 51 11.05 13.43 -1.40
C ALA A 51 10.08 13.36 -2.61
N GLU A 52 8.98 14.10 -2.52
CA GLU A 52 7.85 13.99 -3.46
C GLU A 52 8.24 14.34 -4.90
N ASP A 53 9.09 15.35 -5.06
CA ASP A 53 9.69 15.74 -6.35
C ASP A 53 10.51 14.61 -7.00
N VAL A 54 11.29 13.88 -6.20
CA VAL A 54 12.08 12.75 -6.66
C VAL A 54 11.17 11.55 -6.97
N ALA A 55 10.11 11.36 -6.20
CA ALA A 55 9.10 10.34 -6.45
C ALA A 55 8.37 10.57 -7.78
N ASP A 56 7.92 11.80 -8.04
CA ASP A 56 7.28 12.19 -9.29
C ASP A 56 8.21 11.99 -10.49
N LEU A 57 9.49 12.31 -10.34
CA LEU A 57 10.50 12.08 -11.37
C LEU A 57 10.67 10.59 -11.69
N ILE A 58 10.74 9.73 -10.66
CA ILE A 58 10.82 8.27 -10.82
C ILE A 58 9.59 7.76 -11.59
N GLU A 59 8.39 8.19 -11.21
CA GLU A 59 7.14 7.76 -11.84
C GLU A 59 7.07 8.22 -13.31
N ALA A 60 7.38 9.48 -13.59
CA ALA A 60 7.38 10.03 -14.94
C ALA A 60 8.35 9.28 -15.86
N LEU A 61 9.57 9.02 -15.38
CA LEU A 61 10.61 8.30 -16.11
C LEU A 61 10.21 6.83 -16.36
N TRP A 62 9.61 6.18 -15.37
CA TRP A 62 9.12 4.82 -15.53
C TRP A 62 7.94 4.74 -16.53
N ARG A 63 6.99 5.67 -16.47
CA ARG A 63 5.86 5.71 -17.42
C ARG A 63 6.32 5.91 -18.87
N GLN A 64 7.36 6.71 -19.08
CA GLN A 64 7.91 6.99 -20.40
C GLN A 64 8.73 5.82 -20.96
N THR A 65 9.49 5.14 -20.10
CA THR A 65 10.53 4.22 -20.57
C THR A 65 10.23 2.74 -20.28
N LYS A 66 9.43 2.46 -19.25
CA LYS A 66 9.08 1.12 -18.73
C LYS A 66 10.29 0.24 -18.38
N HIS A 67 11.46 0.85 -18.19
CA HIS A 67 12.67 0.11 -17.82
C HIS A 67 12.64 -0.37 -16.36
N GLY A 68 13.50 -1.36 -16.09
CA GLY A 68 13.67 -1.90 -14.74
C GLY A 68 14.35 -0.93 -13.78
N ARG A 69 14.16 -1.17 -12.48
CA ARG A 69 14.67 -0.36 -11.37
C ARG A 69 16.16 0.00 -11.38
N ALA A 70 17.03 -0.91 -11.87
CA ALA A 70 18.47 -0.64 -11.92
C ALA A 70 18.80 0.42 -12.98
N TRP A 71 18.05 0.41 -14.08
CA TRP A 71 18.17 1.41 -15.12
C TRP A 71 17.69 2.77 -14.63
N LEU A 72 16.52 2.82 -13.97
CA LEU A 72 15.99 4.06 -13.37
C LEU A 72 16.98 4.68 -12.38
N ALA A 73 17.58 3.87 -11.49
CA ALA A 73 18.58 4.37 -10.55
C ALA A 73 19.84 4.92 -11.24
N ALA A 74 20.29 4.28 -12.33
CA ALA A 74 21.43 4.77 -13.12
C ALA A 74 21.10 6.03 -13.92
N ASP A 75 19.85 6.19 -14.33
CA ASP A 75 19.35 7.38 -15.02
C ASP A 75 19.19 8.55 -14.03
N LEU A 76 18.60 8.34 -12.86
CA LEU A 76 18.54 9.38 -11.82
C LEU A 76 19.94 9.86 -11.39
N LYS A 77 20.94 8.97 -11.41
CA LYS A 77 22.32 9.34 -11.08
C LYS A 77 23.01 10.16 -12.17
N ARG A 78 22.82 9.84 -13.46
CA ARG A 78 23.64 10.41 -14.56
C ARG A 78 23.19 11.84 -14.93
N PRO A 79 21.98 12.07 -15.46
CA PRO A 79 21.45 13.42 -15.72
C PRO A 79 21.09 14.22 -14.47
N HIS A 80 20.59 13.60 -13.40
CA HIS A 80 20.02 14.35 -12.27
C HIS A 80 20.89 14.40 -11.01
N GLY A 81 21.99 13.63 -10.94
CA GLY A 81 22.88 13.57 -9.77
C GLY A 81 22.24 12.94 -8.51
N ILE A 82 21.02 12.39 -8.63
CA ILE A 82 20.27 11.81 -7.52
C ILE A 82 20.71 10.36 -7.32
N THR A 83 21.29 10.06 -6.16
CA THR A 83 21.73 8.69 -5.82
C THR A 83 20.67 7.98 -5.00
N LEU A 84 20.06 6.95 -5.57
CA LEU A 84 19.06 6.10 -4.92
C LEU A 84 19.40 4.62 -5.10
N ALA A 85 19.01 3.80 -4.12
CA ALA A 85 19.07 2.35 -4.27
C ALA A 85 18.01 1.90 -5.29
N PRO A 86 18.28 0.88 -6.13
CA PRO A 86 17.28 0.35 -7.05
C PRO A 86 15.98 -0.11 -6.37
N ALA A 87 16.05 -0.56 -5.11
CA ALA A 87 14.86 -0.93 -4.33
C ALA A 87 13.96 0.27 -4.00
N THR A 88 14.52 1.48 -3.91
CA THR A 88 13.74 2.71 -3.63
C THR A 88 12.88 3.10 -4.83
N CYS A 89 13.32 2.82 -6.06
CA CYS A 89 12.54 3.11 -7.26
C CYS A 89 11.19 2.35 -7.30
N THR A 90 11.06 1.20 -6.63
CA THR A 90 9.79 0.47 -6.51
C THR A 90 8.93 0.90 -5.34
N ALA A 91 9.51 1.58 -4.34
CA ALA A 91 8.77 2.00 -3.14
C ALA A 91 7.89 3.24 -3.39
N VAL A 92 8.07 3.90 -4.55
CA VAL A 92 7.36 5.11 -4.96
C VAL A 92 6.06 4.81 -5.71
N SER A 93 5.97 3.70 -6.45
CA SER A 93 4.76 3.29 -7.19
C SER A 93 3.64 2.74 -6.29
#